data_AF-A0A2E4IEZ0-F1
#
_entry.id   AF-A0A2E4IEZ0-F1
#
_cell.length_a   1.000
_cell.length_b   1.000
_cell.length_c   1.000
_cell.angle_alpha   90.00
_cell.angle_beta   90.00
_cell.angle_gamma   90.00
#
_symmetry.space_group_name_H-M   'P 1'
#
loop_
_entity.id
_entity.type
_entity.pdbx_description
1 polymer ?
#
loop_
_entity_poly.entity_id
_entity_poly.type
_entity_poly.pdbx_seq_one_letter_code
_entity_poly.pdbx_strand_id
1 'polypeptide(L)'
;MQSFEIKRGHGKSLEDGGLKSLMEEEFGEVTEKGNNVKILTASYKALTKIDVDMVSITEVKIETETDSEAEPDDALKAHQAYNRFMEKITGFNAKQRVDRAKAKAKKEAKAAAEKEIQS
;
A
#
# COMPACT_ATOMS: atom_id res chain seq x y z
N MET A 1 -7.76 -0.94 -6.95
CA MET A 1 -7.20 0.09 -6.04
C MET A 1 -7.84 -0.04 -4.66
N GLN A 2 -7.04 -0.27 -3.62
CA GLN A 2 -7.47 -0.24 -2.22
C GLN A 2 -7.31 1.17 -1.64
N SER A 3 -8.37 1.70 -1.03
CA SER A 3 -8.34 2.97 -0.30
C SER A 3 -7.81 2.78 1.13
N PHE A 4 -6.90 3.65 1.52
CA PHE A 4 -6.30 3.71 2.85
C PHE A 4 -6.45 5.13 3.41
N GLU A 5 -6.86 5.21 4.66
CA GLU A 5 -6.82 6.46 5.42
C GLU A 5 -5.38 6.80 5.81
N ILE A 6 -5.07 8.08 5.81
CA ILE A 6 -3.80 8.65 6.28
C ILE A 6 -4.04 9.28 7.65
N LYS A 7 -3.09 9.07 8.57
CA LYS A 7 -3.10 9.69 9.88
C LYS A 7 -3.17 11.20 9.76
N ARG A 8 -4.12 11.81 10.47
CA ARG A 8 -4.36 13.26 10.47
C ARG A 8 -3.07 14.02 10.84
N GLY A 9 -2.60 14.89 9.94
CA GLY A 9 -1.33 15.62 10.07
C GLY A 9 -0.14 15.00 9.36
N HIS A 10 -0.22 13.73 8.93
CA HIS A 10 0.85 13.05 8.20
C HIS A 10 0.79 13.30 6.68
N GLY A 11 -0.41 13.50 6.12
CA GLY A 11 -0.57 13.83 4.70
C GLY A 11 0.11 15.13 4.29
N LYS A 12 0.30 16.09 5.21
CA LYS A 12 1.08 17.31 4.95
C LYS A 12 2.56 17.03 4.63
N SER A 13 3.12 15.94 5.14
CA SER A 13 4.50 15.52 4.81
C SER A 13 4.58 14.77 3.49
N LEU A 14 3.44 14.33 2.95
CA LEU A 14 3.36 13.70 1.64
C LEU A 14 2.96 14.66 0.53
N GLU A 15 2.32 15.78 0.89
CA GLU A 15 2.19 16.94 -0.01
C GLU A 15 3.57 17.47 -0.41
N ASP A 16 3.64 18.14 -1.57
CA ASP A 16 4.88 18.70 -2.14
C ASP A 16 5.92 17.70 -2.66
N GLY A 17 5.52 16.46 -2.97
CA GLY A 17 6.40 15.48 -3.62
C GLY A 17 7.12 14.54 -2.65
N GLY A 18 6.86 14.65 -1.33
CA GLY A 18 7.35 13.68 -0.35
C GLY A 18 6.90 12.25 -0.67
N LEU A 19 5.67 12.08 -1.19
CA LEU A 19 5.17 10.78 -1.68
C LEU A 19 6.07 10.19 -2.79
N LYS A 20 6.48 11.03 -3.74
CA LYS A 20 7.32 10.63 -4.88
C LYS A 20 8.73 10.29 -4.44
N SER A 21 9.35 11.14 -3.62
CA SER A 21 10.68 10.87 -3.08
C SER A 21 10.73 9.59 -2.24
N LEU A 22 9.67 9.29 -1.49
CA LEU A 22 9.55 8.02 -0.76
C LEU A 22 9.44 6.81 -1.67
N MET A 23 8.72 6.94 -2.79
CA MET A 23 8.68 5.89 -3.80
C MET A 23 10.03 5.74 -4.50
N GLU A 24 10.70 6.83 -4.83
CA GLU A 24 12.03 6.79 -5.47
C GLU A 24 13.08 6.20 -4.53
N GLU A 25 12.98 6.46 -3.22
CA GLU A 25 13.91 5.90 -2.24
C GLU A 25 13.74 4.39 -2.05
N GLU A 26 12.50 3.88 -2.01
CA GLU A 26 12.25 2.44 -1.78
C GLU A 26 12.19 1.61 -3.07
N PHE A 27 11.63 2.17 -4.14
CA PHE A 27 11.38 1.48 -5.42
C PHE A 27 12.32 1.94 -6.53
N GLY A 28 13.03 3.07 -6.37
CA GLY A 28 13.95 3.60 -7.37
C GLY A 28 13.22 4.38 -8.46
N GLU A 29 12.63 3.66 -9.42
CA GLU A 29 12.07 4.28 -10.62
C GLU A 29 10.57 4.53 -10.46
N VAL A 30 10.21 5.82 -10.38
CA VAL A 30 8.82 6.27 -10.22
C VAL A 30 8.39 7.03 -11.45
N THR A 31 7.35 6.52 -12.09
CA THR A 31 6.71 7.13 -13.24
C THR A 31 5.41 7.80 -12.81
N GLU A 32 5.24 9.07 -13.15
CA GLU A 32 3.95 9.75 -13.02
C GLU A 32 3.07 9.37 -14.21
N LYS A 33 1.92 8.73 -13.95
CA LYS A 33 0.95 8.36 -14.99
C LYS A 33 -0.33 9.17 -14.84
N GLY A 34 -0.63 9.97 -15.87
CA GLY A 34 -1.93 10.62 -16.02
C GLY A 34 -1.81 12.10 -16.38
N ASN A 35 -2.41 12.48 -17.51
CA ASN A 35 -2.40 13.85 -18.05
C ASN A 35 -3.15 14.90 -17.21
N ASN A 36 -3.50 14.59 -15.95
CA ASN A 36 -4.18 15.45 -14.95
C ASN A 36 -4.43 14.75 -13.59
N VAL A 37 -3.95 13.51 -13.39
CA VAL A 37 -4.16 12.73 -12.16
C VAL A 37 -2.80 12.38 -11.59
N LYS A 38 -2.55 12.72 -10.32
CA LYS A 38 -1.27 12.47 -9.62
C LYS A 38 -1.13 11.00 -9.21
N ILE A 39 -1.22 10.09 -10.19
CA ILE A 39 -0.95 8.66 -9.95
C ILE A 39 0.55 8.43 -10.11
N LEU A 40 1.19 8.00 -9.03
CA LEU A 40 2.58 7.58 -9.03
C LEU A 40 2.64 6.07 -9.22
N THR A 41 3.28 5.63 -10.28
CA THR A 41 3.54 4.22 -10.56
C THR A 41 5.01 3.91 -10.28
N ALA A 42 5.32 2.86 -9.55
CA ALA A 42 6.69 2.32 -9.46
C ALA A 42 6.71 0.81 -9.71
N SER A 43 7.88 0.26 -9.99
CA SER A 43 8.11 -1.18 -10.11
C SER A 43 9.36 -1.56 -9.33
N TYR A 44 9.32 -2.68 -8.60
CA TYR A 44 10.44 -3.11 -7.78
C TYR A 44 10.49 -4.62 -7.58
N LYS A 45 11.49 -5.26 -8.18
CA LYS A 45 11.77 -6.71 -8.04
C LYS A 45 10.51 -7.56 -8.35
N ALA A 46 10.02 -8.32 -7.36
CA ALA A 46 8.81 -9.12 -7.43
C ALA A 46 7.51 -8.30 -7.46
N LEU A 47 7.59 -6.99 -7.24
CA LEU A 47 6.46 -6.07 -7.35
C LEU A 47 6.44 -5.52 -8.77
N THR A 48 5.67 -6.18 -9.62
CA THR A 48 5.49 -5.86 -11.05
C THR A 48 5.06 -4.40 -11.22
N LYS A 49 4.16 -3.93 -10.35
CA LYS A 49 3.65 -2.57 -10.41
C LYS A 49 3.01 -2.12 -9.10
N ILE A 50 3.29 -0.90 -8.67
CA ILE A 50 2.57 -0.22 -7.59
C ILE A 50 2.06 1.12 -8.10
N ASP A 51 0.74 1.31 -8.12
CA ASP A 51 0.09 2.58 -8.40
C ASP A 51 -0.41 3.21 -7.11
N VAL A 52 -0.07 4.47 -6.91
CA VAL A 52 -0.46 5.27 -5.75
C VAL A 52 -1.15 6.51 -6.24
N ASP A 53 -2.43 6.61 -5.93
CA ASP A 53 -3.30 7.74 -6.24
C ASP A 53 -3.62 8.48 -4.95
N MET A 54 -3.05 9.66 -4.77
CA MET A 54 -3.37 10.50 -3.62
C MET A 54 -4.67 11.26 -3.88
N VAL A 55 -5.75 10.79 -3.27
CA VAL A 55 -7.08 11.43 -3.34
C VAL A 55 -7.12 12.69 -2.48
N SER A 56 -6.52 12.65 -1.27
CA SER A 56 -6.43 13.77 -0.35
C SER A 56 -5.32 13.58 0.69
N ILE A 57 -5.05 14.62 1.48
CA ILE A 57 -4.11 14.57 2.62
C ILE A 57 -4.52 13.57 3.72
N THR A 58 -5.76 13.10 3.68
CA THR A 58 -6.30 12.11 4.63
C THR A 58 -6.62 10.77 3.97
N GLU A 59 -6.52 10.66 2.65
CA GLU A 59 -6.95 9.47 1.90
C GLU A 59 -6.07 9.22 0.67
N VAL A 60 -5.58 8.00 0.55
CA VAL A 60 -4.77 7.54 -0.58
C VAL A 60 -5.31 6.21 -1.08
N LYS A 61 -5.29 6.01 -2.40
CA LYS A 61 -5.62 4.77 -3.06
C LYS A 61 -4.34 4.13 -3.55
N ILE A 62 -4.12 2.87 -3.18
CA ILE A 62 -2.96 2.10 -3.65
C ILE A 62 -3.43 0.84 -4.35
N GLU A 63 -2.83 0.53 -5.48
CA GLU A 63 -2.94 -0.73 -6.17
C GLU A 63 -1.54 -1.32 -6.32
N THR A 64 -1.38 -2.57 -5.91
CA THR A 64 -0.12 -3.30 -6.06
C THR A 64 -0.36 -4.58 -6.79
N GLU A 65 0.52 -4.85 -7.74
CA GLU A 65 0.62 -6.07 -8.49
C GLU A 65 1.98 -6.68 -8.18
N THR A 66 1.96 -7.89 -7.62
CA THR A 66 3.13 -8.69 -7.32
C THR A 66 3.11 -9.93 -8.18
N ASP A 67 4.26 -10.28 -8.73
CA ASP A 67 4.44 -11.49 -9.49
C ASP A 67 4.54 -12.69 -8.55
N SER A 68 3.55 -13.57 -8.59
CA SER A 68 3.49 -14.80 -7.81
C SER A 68 4.49 -15.88 -8.27
N GLU A 69 5.13 -15.71 -9.43
CA GLU A 69 6.22 -16.57 -9.91
C GLU A 69 7.61 -16.04 -9.54
N ALA A 70 7.69 -14.86 -8.90
CA ALA A 70 8.97 -14.32 -8.45
C ALA A 70 9.59 -15.16 -7.33
N GLU A 71 10.93 -15.14 -7.26
CA GLU A 71 11.68 -15.84 -6.21
C GLU A 71 11.17 -15.43 -4.82
N PRO A 72 11.04 -16.38 -3.88
CA PRO A 72 10.51 -16.11 -2.54
C PRO A 72 11.32 -15.04 -1.79
N ASP A 73 12.62 -14.93 -2.08
CA ASP A 73 13.50 -13.91 -1.48
C ASP A 73 13.19 -12.50 -2.01
N ASP A 74 12.89 -12.36 -3.31
CA ASP A 74 12.49 -11.09 -3.92
C ASP A 74 11.05 -10.72 -3.58
N ALA A 75 10.14 -11.70 -3.47
CA ALA A 75 8.78 -11.49 -2.99
C ALA A 75 8.78 -10.94 -1.55
N LEU A 76 9.59 -11.51 -0.66
CA LEU A 76 9.74 -11.02 0.71
C LEU A 76 10.30 -9.59 0.75
N LYS A 77 11.33 -9.29 -0.05
CA LYS A 77 11.92 -7.94 -0.13
C LYS A 77 10.91 -6.92 -0.67
N ALA A 78 10.18 -7.25 -1.71
CA ALA A 78 9.10 -6.44 -2.26
C ALA A 78 8.00 -6.17 -1.22
N HIS A 79 7.54 -7.19 -0.50
CA HIS A 79 6.56 -7.04 0.56
C HIS A 79 7.07 -6.20 1.74
N GLN A 80 8.34 -6.31 2.10
CA GLN A 80 8.96 -5.50 3.15
C GLN A 80 9.07 -4.02 2.75
N ALA A 81 9.55 -3.74 1.53
CA ALA A 81 9.63 -2.38 1.00
C ALA A 81 8.24 -1.74 0.89
N TYR A 82 7.28 -2.50 0.35
CA TYR A 82 5.88 -2.09 0.32
C TYR A 82 5.33 -1.78 1.71
N ASN A 83 5.68 -2.59 2.70
CA ASN A 83 5.21 -2.35 4.07
C ASN A 83 5.79 -1.07 4.67
N ARG A 84 7.08 -0.82 4.51
CA ARG A 84 7.73 0.42 4.96
C ARG A 84 7.13 1.62 4.28
N PHE A 85 6.93 1.52 2.97
CA PHE A 85 6.29 2.55 2.17
C PHE A 85 4.87 2.85 2.65
N MET A 86 4.05 1.83 2.91
CA MET A 86 2.72 1.99 3.50
C MET A 86 2.75 2.68 4.86
N GLU A 87 3.74 2.38 5.72
CA GLU A 87 3.89 3.06 7.01
C GLU A 87 4.29 4.54 6.83
N LYS A 88 5.25 4.82 5.94
CA LYS A 88 5.69 6.19 5.64
C LYS A 88 4.60 7.02 4.95
N ILE A 89 3.71 6.38 4.18
CA ILE A 89 2.57 7.07 3.56
C ILE A 89 1.44 7.30 4.56
N THR A 90 0.94 6.22 5.15
CA THR A 90 -0.28 6.30 5.93
C THR A 90 -0.02 6.85 7.34
N GLY A 91 1.24 6.86 7.79
CA GLY A 91 1.64 7.27 9.13
C GLY A 91 1.16 6.31 10.23
N PHE A 92 0.61 5.15 9.85
CA PHE A 92 0.25 4.07 10.76
C PHE A 92 1.45 3.14 10.94
N ASN A 93 1.81 2.89 12.19
CA ASN A 93 2.95 2.06 12.54
C ASN A 93 2.62 0.56 12.35
N ALA A 94 3.62 -0.29 12.13
CA ALA A 94 3.49 -1.74 11.89
C ALA A 94 2.55 -2.44 12.88
N LYS A 95 2.53 -1.99 14.15
CA LYS A 95 1.62 -2.50 15.18
C LYS A 95 0.13 -2.23 14.85
N GLN A 96 -0.20 -1.03 14.37
CA GLN A 96 -1.57 -0.69 13.95
C GLN A 96 -1.99 -1.44 12.69
N ARG A 97 -1.03 -1.77 11.81
CA ARG A 97 -1.26 -2.62 10.63
C ARG A 97 -1.43 -4.09 11.02
N VAL A 98 -0.67 -4.62 11.97
CA VAL A 98 -0.86 -5.98 12.52
C VAL A 98 -2.21 -6.08 13.24
N ASP A 99 -2.61 -5.06 14.01
CA ASP A 99 -3.93 -5.03 14.64
C ASP A 99 -5.05 -4.99 13.60
N ARG A 100 -4.93 -4.15 12.56
CA ARG A 100 -5.89 -4.15 11.44
C ARG A 100 -5.87 -5.44 10.64
N ALA A 101 -4.71 -6.06 10.39
CA ALA A 101 -4.58 -7.33 9.68
C ALA A 101 -5.20 -8.47 10.49
N LYS A 102 -4.96 -8.52 11.81
CA LYS A 102 -5.66 -9.43 12.73
C LYS A 102 -7.16 -9.16 12.75
N ALA A 103 -7.58 -7.90 12.76
CA ALA A 103 -8.99 -7.55 12.72
C ALA A 103 -9.65 -7.97 11.40
N LYS A 104 -8.94 -7.84 10.26
CA LYS A 104 -9.42 -8.24 8.94
C LYS A 104 -9.48 -9.76 8.80
N ALA A 105 -8.41 -10.47 9.18
CA ALA A 105 -8.39 -11.93 9.24
C ALA A 105 -9.48 -12.49 10.17
N LYS A 106 -9.73 -11.84 11.31
CA LYS A 106 -10.83 -12.20 12.22
C LYS A 106 -12.19 -11.91 11.60
N LYS A 107 -12.35 -10.83 10.83
CA LYS A 107 -13.57 -10.53 10.08
C LYS A 107 -13.82 -11.54 8.97
N GLU A 108 -12.78 -11.94 8.23
CA GLU A 108 -12.87 -12.93 7.16
C GLU A 108 -13.15 -14.33 7.71
N ALA A 109 -12.49 -14.73 8.81
CA ALA A 109 -12.80 -15.98 9.50
C ALA A 109 -14.24 -16.00 10.04
N LYS A 110 -14.74 -14.87 10.56
CA LYS A 110 -16.12 -14.77 11.02
C LYS A 110 -17.13 -14.78 9.87
N ALA A 111 -16.81 -14.11 8.76
CA ALA A 111 -17.65 -14.10 7.56
C ALA A 111 -17.69 -15.47 6.86
N ALA A 112 -16.58 -16.23 6.87
CA ALA A 112 -16.55 -17.62 6.40
C ALA A 112 -17.42 -18.52 7.29
N ALA A 113 -17.28 -18.40 8.62
CA ALA A 113 -18.09 -19.16 9.56
C ALA A 113 -19.60 -18.83 9.46
N GLU A 114 -19.98 -17.56 9.28
CA GLU A 114 -21.39 -17.17 9.08
C GLU A 114 -21.96 -17.68 7.75
N LYS A 115 -21.13 -17.83 6.71
CA LYS A 115 -21.54 -18.43 5.42
C LYS A 115 -21.76 -19.94 5.49
N GLU A 116 -20.96 -20.66 6.28
CA GLU A 116 -21.13 -22.10 6.50
C GLU A 116 -22.33 -22.42 7.39
N ILE A 117 -22.73 -21.52 8.29
CA ILE A 117 -23.91 -21.71 9.16
C ILE A 117 -25.23 -21.40 8.41
N GLN A 118 -25.18 -20.64 7.32
CA GLN A 118 -26.34 -20.31 6.48
C GLN A 118 -26.51 -21.20 5.24
N SER A 119 -25.63 -22.19 5.03
CA SER A 119 -25.71 -23.16 3.92
C SER A 119 -26.37 -24.48 4.35
#